data_AF-A0A8H5BTC9-F1
#
_entry.id   AF-A0A8H5BTC9-F1
#
_cell.length_a   1.000
_cell.length_b   1.000
_cell.length_c   1.000
_cell.angle_alpha   90.00
_cell.angle_beta   90.00
_cell.angle_gamma   90.00
#
_symmetry.space_group_name_H-M   'P 1'
#
loop_
_entity.id
_entity.type
_entity.pdbx_description
1 polymer ?
#
loop_
_entity_poly.entity_id
_entity_poly.type
_entity_poly.pdbx_seq_one_letter_code
_entity_poly.pdbx_strand_id
1 'polypeptide(L)'
;MAKTSKRSPSKLKVPYPSPPITPIRRSSQRLRERLQLSLPCEAENALGIPSTSRIQRDGTGSQHEAKPAPTPSLASTSPWEFATGLVEIALPHLRRGEANDAQDSEEDTGRNPQENAMIVKEIGKILERHGKCIMCGTSADVPYQLACGHLFCVACLRQWLEKSLHKKLRKLKRYRHHTEHDLDECQSIPISEFQQMRLIECIEFHKLKPSDFFKYECPRSKCRRSFCTVPTRNIALGSLLEDVQSAVQGRKVQSSVPNPNQPNLPFEGLFLTTKLRARLLPIM
;
A
#
# COMPACT_ATOMS: atom_id res chain seq x y z
N MET A 1 -2.24 27.28 68.06
CA MET A 1 -3.30 27.49 67.05
C MET A 1 -3.35 26.27 66.13
N ALA A 2 -4.25 25.33 66.40
CA ALA A 2 -4.39 24.08 65.65
C ALA A 2 -5.44 24.23 64.53
N LYS A 3 -5.06 23.97 63.27
CA LYS A 3 -5.97 24.00 62.11
C LYS A 3 -6.51 22.59 61.87
N THR A 4 -7.80 22.40 62.11
CA THR A 4 -8.53 21.17 61.79
C THR A 4 -9.00 21.21 60.33
N SER A 5 -8.57 20.20 59.56
CA SER A 5 -8.94 20.00 58.14
C SER A 5 -10.27 19.25 58.05
N LYS A 6 -11.29 19.90 57.48
CA LYS A 6 -12.63 19.33 57.26
C LYS A 6 -12.61 18.47 55.99
N ARG A 7 -12.71 17.14 56.13
CA ARG A 7 -12.97 16.20 55.02
C ARG A 7 -14.44 16.27 54.60
N SER A 8 -14.67 16.44 53.31
CA SER A 8 -15.99 16.37 52.67
C SER A 8 -16.45 14.92 52.48
N PRO A 9 -17.76 14.63 52.59
CA PRO A 9 -18.29 13.27 52.41
C PRO A 9 -18.34 12.86 50.94
N SER A 10 -17.79 11.69 50.66
CA SER A 10 -17.81 10.99 49.38
C SER A 10 -19.23 10.52 49.03
N LYS A 11 -19.76 11.03 47.90
CA LYS A 11 -21.05 10.59 47.32
C LYS A 11 -20.91 9.16 46.78
N LEU A 12 -21.71 8.24 47.34
CA LEU A 12 -21.93 6.90 46.83
C LEU A 12 -22.53 6.96 45.42
N LYS A 13 -21.85 6.35 44.45
CA LYS A 13 -22.37 6.13 43.08
C LYS A 13 -23.40 5.00 43.13
N VAL A 14 -24.63 5.31 42.75
CA VAL A 14 -25.69 4.33 42.50
C VAL A 14 -25.42 3.65 41.14
N PRO A 15 -25.48 2.31 41.03
CA PRO A 15 -25.31 1.60 39.76
C PRO A 15 -26.53 1.82 38.86
N TYR A 16 -26.28 2.21 37.61
CA TYR A 16 -27.31 2.33 36.57
C TYR A 16 -27.77 0.93 36.11
N PRO A 17 -29.08 0.73 35.85
CA PRO A 17 -29.59 -0.50 35.26
C PRO A 17 -29.17 -0.62 33.80
N SER A 18 -28.70 -1.81 33.41
CA SER A 18 -28.32 -2.15 32.04
C SER A 18 -29.53 -2.08 31.09
N PRO A 19 -29.38 -1.52 29.87
CA PRO A 19 -30.45 -1.49 28.88
C PRO A 19 -30.76 -2.90 28.33
N PRO A 20 -32.02 -3.15 27.91
CA PRO A 20 -32.43 -4.44 27.37
C PRO A 20 -31.78 -4.73 26.01
N ILE A 21 -31.23 -5.93 25.88
CA ILE A 21 -30.67 -6.47 24.63
C ILE A 21 -31.83 -6.79 23.69
N THR A 22 -31.93 -6.07 22.58
CA THR A 22 -32.88 -6.38 21.51
C THR A 22 -32.27 -7.41 20.54
N PRO A 23 -33.02 -8.44 20.12
CA PRO A 23 -32.51 -9.47 19.23
C PRO A 23 -32.33 -8.92 17.80
N ILE A 24 -31.10 -9.02 17.29
CA ILE A 24 -30.72 -8.70 15.91
C ILE A 24 -31.44 -9.65 14.96
N ARG A 25 -32.40 -9.12 14.21
CA ARG A 25 -33.23 -9.86 13.26
C ARG A 25 -32.43 -10.17 11.99
N ARG A 26 -32.20 -11.45 11.73
CA ARG A 26 -31.52 -11.98 10.52
C ARG A 26 -32.24 -11.55 9.23
N SER A 27 -31.58 -10.74 8.41
CA SER A 27 -32.01 -10.31 7.06
C SER A 27 -31.10 -10.88 5.96
N SER A 28 -30.73 -12.15 6.06
CA SER A 28 -29.74 -12.80 5.16
C SER A 28 -30.32 -13.53 3.94
N GLN A 29 -31.55 -13.25 3.49
CA GLN A 29 -32.23 -14.11 2.50
C GLN A 29 -32.67 -13.45 1.18
N ARG A 30 -32.28 -12.21 0.84
CA ARG A 30 -32.82 -11.49 -0.34
C ARG A 30 -31.82 -10.87 -1.32
N LEU A 31 -30.62 -11.43 -1.46
CA LEU A 31 -29.65 -10.99 -2.47
C LEU A 31 -29.22 -12.14 -3.39
N ARG A 32 -30.16 -12.62 -4.21
CA ARG A 32 -29.88 -13.44 -5.40
C ARG A 32 -30.84 -13.00 -6.50
N GLU A 33 -30.44 -11.98 -7.26
CA GLU A 33 -30.87 -11.72 -8.64
C GLU A 33 -30.40 -10.32 -9.03
N ARG A 34 -29.30 -10.25 -9.79
CA ARG A 34 -29.07 -9.29 -10.90
C ARG A 34 -27.61 -9.36 -11.35
N LEU A 35 -27.42 -9.99 -12.51
CA LEU A 35 -26.21 -9.96 -13.32
C LEU A 35 -26.18 -8.69 -14.18
N GLN A 36 -25.04 -8.00 -14.24
CA GLN A 36 -24.44 -7.52 -15.48
C GLN A 36 -22.98 -7.05 -15.24
N LEU A 37 -22.13 -7.46 -16.18
CA LEU A 37 -20.67 -7.44 -16.31
C LEU A 37 -19.90 -6.20 -15.78
N SER A 38 -18.81 -6.44 -15.05
CA SER A 38 -17.60 -5.61 -15.14
C SER A 38 -16.33 -6.41 -14.81
N LEU A 39 -15.35 -6.32 -15.72
CA LEU A 39 -14.02 -6.93 -15.67
C LEU A 39 -13.17 -6.42 -14.49
N PRO A 40 -12.16 -7.18 -14.02
CA PRO A 40 -11.22 -6.74 -12.99
C PRO A 40 -10.38 -5.54 -13.46
N CYS A 41 -9.83 -4.76 -12.51
CA CYS A 41 -8.78 -3.78 -12.77
C CYS A 41 -7.58 -4.50 -13.40
N GLU A 42 -7.55 -4.59 -14.73
CA GLU A 42 -6.37 -5.03 -15.44
C GLU A 42 -5.27 -4.01 -15.16
N ALA A 43 -4.16 -4.53 -14.64
CA ALA A 43 -2.93 -3.79 -14.56
C ALA A 43 -2.43 -3.61 -16.01
N GLU A 44 -2.86 -2.54 -16.67
CA GLU A 44 -2.29 -2.17 -17.95
C GLU A 44 -0.79 -1.86 -17.76
N ASN A 45 0.03 -2.80 -18.21
CA ASN A 45 1.46 -2.68 -18.38
C ASN A 45 1.73 -1.54 -19.38
N ALA A 46 2.06 -0.36 -18.87
CA ALA A 46 2.56 0.75 -19.65
C ALA A 46 4.04 0.51 -20.02
N LEU A 47 4.29 -0.33 -21.04
CA LEU A 47 5.49 -0.22 -21.88
C LEU A 47 5.18 0.80 -22.97
N GLY A 48 5.59 2.05 -22.74
CA GLY A 48 5.43 3.14 -23.69
C GLY A 48 6.38 2.95 -24.87
N ILE A 49 5.82 2.71 -26.05
CA ILE A 49 6.50 2.91 -27.34
C ILE A 49 6.42 4.41 -27.67
N PRO A 50 7.52 5.08 -28.06
CA PRO A 50 7.49 6.49 -28.41
C PRO A 50 6.70 6.72 -29.71
N SER A 51 5.74 7.64 -29.67
CA SER A 51 5.00 8.13 -30.84
C SER A 51 5.94 8.85 -31.80
N THR A 52 6.06 8.33 -33.02
CA THR A 52 6.67 9.05 -34.14
C THR A 52 5.68 10.04 -34.76
N SER A 53 6.26 11.19 -35.07
CA SER A 53 5.78 12.39 -35.75
C SER A 53 4.68 12.20 -36.80
N ARG A 54 3.63 13.01 -36.63
CA ARG A 54 2.58 13.35 -37.58
C ARG A 54 3.17 14.11 -38.78
N ILE A 55 3.13 13.51 -39.97
CA ILE A 55 3.31 14.19 -41.27
C ILE A 55 1.93 14.61 -41.78
N GLN A 56 1.76 15.89 -42.08
CA GLN A 56 0.62 16.45 -42.81
C GLN A 56 0.66 16.00 -44.28
N ARG A 57 -0.49 15.61 -44.84
CA ARG A 57 -0.84 15.83 -46.25
C ARG A 57 -2.34 16.06 -46.41
N ASP A 58 -2.65 17.19 -47.02
CA ASP A 58 -3.90 17.48 -47.69
C ASP A 58 -4.04 16.65 -48.98
N GLY A 59 -5.29 16.46 -49.44
CA GLY A 59 -5.55 16.31 -50.88
C GLY A 59 -6.41 15.12 -51.31
N THR A 60 -7.70 15.43 -51.55
CA THR A 60 -8.53 14.99 -52.70
C THR A 60 -8.86 13.50 -52.89
N GLY A 61 -10.14 13.27 -53.18
CA GLY A 61 -10.76 11.95 -53.19
C GLY A 61 -10.56 11.15 -54.47
N SER A 62 -10.98 9.89 -54.40
CA SER A 62 -11.61 9.15 -55.49
C SER A 62 -12.18 7.85 -54.93
N GLN A 63 -13.38 7.49 -55.41
CA GLN A 63 -14.05 6.23 -55.12
C GLN A 63 -13.37 5.12 -55.91
N HIS A 64 -12.97 4.01 -55.28
CA HIS A 64 -12.81 2.73 -55.95
C HIS A 64 -13.11 1.55 -55.03
N GLU A 65 -13.88 0.65 -55.62
CA GLU A 65 -14.22 -0.74 -55.34
C GLU A 65 -13.53 -1.50 -54.20
N ALA A 66 -14.38 -2.19 -53.44
CA ALA A 66 -14.03 -3.21 -52.47
C ALA A 66 -13.46 -4.46 -53.15
N LYS A 67 -12.25 -4.85 -52.72
CA LYS A 67 -11.63 -6.15 -53.01
C LYS A 67 -11.35 -6.84 -51.67
N PRO A 68 -11.75 -8.11 -51.45
CA PRO A 68 -11.56 -8.77 -50.17
C PRO A 68 -10.09 -9.14 -49.95
N ALA A 69 -9.57 -8.78 -48.78
CA ALA A 69 -8.22 -9.13 -48.34
C ALA A 69 -8.15 -10.58 -47.84
N PRO A 70 -7.00 -11.27 -48.02
CA PRO A 70 -6.79 -12.63 -47.56
C PRO A 70 -6.56 -12.68 -46.04
N THR A 71 -7.16 -13.66 -45.39
CA THR A 71 -6.90 -14.08 -44.01
C THR A 71 -5.43 -14.47 -43.80
N PRO A 72 -4.71 -13.87 -42.85
CA PRO A 72 -3.46 -14.44 -42.36
C PRO A 72 -3.75 -15.46 -41.25
N SER A 73 -3.37 -16.70 -41.52
CA SER A 73 -3.21 -17.75 -40.52
C SER A 73 -2.02 -17.39 -39.61
N LEU A 74 -2.27 -17.21 -38.32
CA LEU A 74 -1.21 -17.11 -37.31
C LEU A 74 -1.15 -18.42 -36.53
N ALA A 75 -0.20 -19.24 -36.95
CA ALA A 75 0.37 -20.28 -36.13
C ALA A 75 1.17 -19.66 -34.98
N SER A 76 1.14 -20.35 -33.84
CA SER A 76 2.25 -20.57 -32.91
C SER A 76 3.17 -19.38 -32.58
N THR A 77 3.11 -18.92 -31.33
CA THR A 77 4.18 -19.25 -30.35
C THR A 77 3.76 -18.75 -28.98
N SER A 78 3.75 -19.65 -27.99
CA SER A 78 3.89 -19.32 -26.57
C SER A 78 5.26 -18.67 -26.38
N PRO A 79 5.38 -17.52 -25.68
CA PRO A 79 6.30 -17.51 -24.54
C PRO A 79 5.92 -16.47 -23.47
N TRP A 80 5.56 -16.93 -22.27
CA TRP A 80 5.74 -16.15 -21.05
C TRP A 80 6.23 -17.08 -19.93
N GLU A 81 7.36 -17.75 -20.17
CA GLU A 81 8.22 -18.06 -19.04
C GLU A 81 8.78 -16.73 -18.55
N PHE A 82 8.17 -16.19 -17.49
CA PHE A 82 8.89 -15.27 -16.63
C PHE A 82 10.03 -16.06 -16.02
N ALA A 83 11.17 -16.05 -16.72
CA ALA A 83 12.45 -16.22 -16.10
C ALA A 83 12.49 -15.22 -14.94
N THR A 84 12.29 -15.75 -13.73
CA THR A 84 12.89 -15.19 -12.52
C THR A 84 14.39 -15.19 -12.78
N GLY A 85 14.86 -14.16 -13.48
CA GLY A 85 16.25 -13.77 -13.50
C GLY A 85 16.59 -13.33 -12.09
N LEU A 86 16.81 -14.34 -11.22
CA LEU A 86 17.72 -14.22 -10.11
C LEU A 86 18.98 -13.63 -10.74
N VAL A 87 19.19 -12.33 -10.52
CA VAL A 87 20.54 -11.83 -10.48
C VAL A 87 21.16 -12.62 -9.34
N GLU A 88 21.85 -13.68 -9.70
CA GLU A 88 22.77 -14.40 -8.85
C GLU A 88 23.87 -13.38 -8.51
N ILE A 89 23.55 -12.51 -7.55
CA ILE A 89 24.58 -11.83 -6.78
C ILE A 89 25.28 -13.00 -6.12
N ALA A 90 26.39 -13.43 -6.72
CA ALA A 90 27.29 -14.41 -6.17
C ALA A 90 27.71 -13.91 -4.79
N LEU A 91 26.92 -14.27 -3.78
CA LEU A 91 27.27 -14.15 -2.39
C LEU A 91 28.52 -15.01 -2.26
N PRO A 92 29.68 -14.43 -1.92
CA PRO A 92 30.89 -15.20 -1.77
C PRO A 92 30.59 -16.33 -0.78
N HIS A 93 30.76 -17.53 -1.30
CA HIS A 93 30.61 -18.80 -0.61
C HIS A 93 31.35 -18.69 0.73
N LEU A 94 30.61 -18.53 1.84
CA LEU A 94 31.15 -18.66 3.18
C LEU A 94 31.56 -20.12 3.36
N ARG A 95 32.76 -20.45 2.87
CA ARG A 95 33.47 -21.67 3.23
C ARG A 95 33.58 -21.64 4.74
N ARG A 96 32.89 -22.58 5.38
CA ARG A 96 33.14 -23.01 6.76
C ARG A 96 34.54 -23.60 6.77
N GLY A 97 35.53 -22.71 6.83
CA GLY A 97 36.94 -23.01 6.94
C GLY A 97 37.22 -23.50 8.35
N GLU A 98 37.78 -24.70 8.40
CA GLU A 98 38.32 -25.33 9.58
C GLU A 98 39.36 -24.41 10.24
N ALA A 99 39.37 -24.46 11.57
CA ALA A 99 40.28 -23.73 12.42
C ALA A 99 41.74 -24.03 12.05
N ASN A 100 42.42 -23.06 11.44
CA ASN A 100 43.86 -22.98 11.44
C ASN A 100 44.24 -21.65 12.07
N ASP A 101 44.83 -21.78 13.25
CA ASP A 101 45.45 -20.76 14.06
C ASP A 101 46.60 -20.04 13.32
N ALA A 102 46.72 -18.76 13.66
CA ALA A 102 47.97 -18.01 13.79
C ALA A 102 48.84 -17.82 12.53
N GLN A 103 48.59 -16.70 11.83
CA GLN A 103 49.63 -15.69 11.64
C GLN A 103 49.01 -14.35 11.24
N ASP A 104 48.87 -13.49 12.24
CA ASP A 104 48.61 -12.05 12.14
C ASP A 104 49.64 -11.41 11.19
N SER A 105 49.18 -11.08 9.99
CA SER A 105 49.76 -10.00 9.20
C SER A 105 48.65 -8.97 9.06
N GLU A 106 48.58 -8.05 10.03
CA GLU A 106 47.88 -6.78 9.91
C GLU A 106 48.55 -5.97 8.80
N GLU A 107 48.41 -6.40 7.53
CA GLU A 107 48.58 -5.52 6.39
C GLU A 107 47.42 -4.52 6.43
N ASP A 108 47.62 -3.49 7.26
CA ASP A 108 46.94 -2.22 7.23
C ASP A 108 47.10 -1.65 5.82
N THR A 109 46.20 -2.09 4.94
CA THR A 109 46.05 -1.57 3.59
C THR A 109 45.61 -0.14 3.76
N GLY A 110 46.60 0.77 3.86
CA GLY A 110 46.49 2.20 4.12
C GLY A 110 45.60 2.90 3.11
N ARG A 111 44.28 2.67 3.20
CA ARG A 111 43.28 3.36 2.42
C ARG A 111 43.29 4.80 2.88
N ASN A 112 43.53 5.68 1.91
CA ASN A 112 43.54 7.12 2.13
C ASN A 112 42.22 7.53 2.84
N PRO A 113 42.28 8.07 4.06
CA PRO A 113 41.10 8.50 4.81
C PRO A 113 40.21 9.47 4.02
N GLN A 114 40.81 10.24 3.10
CA GLN A 114 40.11 11.17 2.23
C GLN A 114 39.21 10.48 1.21
N GLU A 115 39.63 9.33 0.68
CA GLU A 115 38.83 8.55 -0.29
C GLU A 115 37.59 7.95 0.38
N ASN A 116 37.76 7.36 1.57
CA ASN A 116 36.65 6.84 2.38
C ASN A 116 35.62 7.94 2.71
N ALA A 117 36.08 9.14 3.04
CA ALA A 117 35.19 10.28 3.29
C ALA A 117 34.37 10.69 2.05
N MET A 118 34.95 10.63 0.85
CA MET A 118 34.21 10.92 -0.39
C MET A 118 33.15 9.85 -0.69
N ILE A 119 33.48 8.56 -0.49
CA ILE A 119 32.55 7.45 -0.70
C ILE A 119 31.35 7.57 0.25
N VAL A 120 31.60 7.78 1.56
CA VAL A 120 30.54 7.95 2.56
C VAL A 120 29.64 9.13 2.21
N LYS A 121 30.23 10.25 1.76
CA LYS A 121 29.47 11.43 1.33
C LYS A 121 28.57 11.13 0.14
N GLU A 122 29.03 10.36 -0.85
CA GLU A 122 28.22 10.03 -2.02
C GLU A 122 27.11 9.04 -1.71
N ILE A 123 27.38 8.02 -0.88
CA ILE A 123 26.34 7.11 -0.35
C ILE A 123 25.27 7.92 0.39
N GLY A 124 25.67 8.88 1.24
CA GLY A 124 24.74 9.78 1.92
C GLY A 124 23.81 10.50 0.96
N LYS A 125 24.34 11.07 -0.14
CA LYS A 125 23.51 11.73 -1.16
C LYS A 125 22.56 10.79 -1.89
N ILE A 126 22.94 9.53 -2.11
CA ILE A 126 22.07 8.53 -2.75
C ILE A 126 20.92 8.18 -1.81
N LEU A 127 21.22 7.91 -0.53
CA LEU A 127 20.20 7.63 0.47
C LEU A 127 19.27 8.82 0.68
N GLU A 128 19.80 10.03 0.65
CA GLU A 128 18.97 11.23 0.73
C GLU A 128 18.02 11.38 -0.46
N ARG A 129 18.40 10.93 -1.65
CA ARG A 129 17.53 11.00 -2.84
C ARG A 129 16.49 9.89 -2.88
N HIS A 130 16.82 8.71 -2.37
CA HIS A 130 16.01 7.50 -2.59
C HIS A 130 15.38 6.92 -1.31
N GLY A 131 15.90 7.23 -0.13
CA GLY A 131 15.43 6.73 1.17
C GLY A 131 14.45 7.65 1.91
N LYS A 132 14.17 8.84 1.37
CA LYS A 132 13.26 9.81 2.00
C LYS A 132 11.80 9.52 1.62
N CYS A 133 10.92 9.59 2.61
CA CYS A 133 9.48 9.59 2.41
C CYS A 133 9.07 10.81 1.57
N ILE A 134 8.33 10.58 0.49
CA ILE A 134 7.92 11.66 -0.44
C ILE A 134 7.00 12.70 0.22
N MET A 135 6.29 12.32 1.29
CA MET A 135 5.34 13.21 1.97
C MET A 135 6.00 14.10 3.02
N CYS A 136 6.80 13.53 3.93
CA CYS A 136 7.40 14.28 5.04
C CYS A 136 8.87 14.67 4.78
N GLY A 137 9.52 14.11 3.75
CA GLY A 137 10.92 14.36 3.44
C GLY A 137 11.91 13.75 4.44
N THR A 138 11.45 13.04 5.46
CA THR A 138 12.33 12.35 6.43
C THR A 138 12.73 10.98 5.90
N SER A 139 13.86 10.45 6.36
CA SER A 139 14.20 9.03 6.16
C SER A 139 13.06 8.16 6.67
N ALA A 140 12.67 7.16 5.87
CA ALA A 140 11.63 6.22 6.26
C ALA A 140 12.28 5.01 6.93
N ASP A 141 12.21 4.92 8.27
CA ASP A 141 12.77 3.79 9.03
C ASP A 141 12.15 2.45 8.58
N VAL A 142 10.85 2.49 8.25
CA VAL A 142 10.13 1.36 7.66
C VAL A 142 9.50 1.83 6.35
N PRO A 143 10.22 1.75 5.23
CA PRO A 143 9.75 2.27 3.96
C PRO A 143 8.69 1.34 3.37
N TYR A 144 7.52 1.90 3.05
CA TYR A 144 6.47 1.24 2.29
C TYR A 144 6.48 1.71 0.85
N GLN A 145 6.46 0.76 -0.07
CA GLN A 145 6.53 0.99 -1.51
C GLN A 145 5.16 0.75 -2.16
N LEU A 146 4.75 1.70 -2.99
CA LEU A 146 3.61 1.52 -3.90
C LEU A 146 4.06 0.78 -5.18
N ALA A 147 3.11 0.21 -5.93
CA ALA A 147 3.38 -0.41 -7.24
C ALA A 147 4.02 0.55 -8.27
N CYS A 148 3.94 1.87 -8.05
CA CYS A 148 4.64 2.88 -8.84
C CYS A 148 6.10 3.12 -8.42
N GLY A 149 6.62 2.36 -7.45
CA GLY A 149 8.00 2.45 -6.96
C GLY A 149 8.24 3.50 -5.87
N HIS A 150 7.28 4.40 -5.62
CA HIS A 150 7.40 5.49 -4.65
C HIS A 150 7.35 5.00 -3.19
N LEU A 151 8.18 5.63 -2.35
CA LEU A 151 8.42 5.24 -0.96
C LEU A 151 7.83 6.23 0.03
N PHE A 152 7.24 5.70 1.09
CA PHE A 152 6.55 6.47 2.12
C PHE A 152 6.81 5.88 3.50
N CYS A 153 6.74 6.75 4.52
CA CYS A 153 6.62 6.33 5.91
C CYS A 153 5.23 5.73 6.15
N VAL A 154 5.12 4.72 7.02
CA VAL A 154 3.85 4.03 7.30
C VAL A 154 2.74 4.99 7.76
N ALA A 155 3.06 5.89 8.69
CA ALA A 155 2.13 6.86 9.24
C ALA A 155 1.64 7.85 8.17
N CYS A 156 2.56 8.35 7.34
CA CYS A 156 2.31 9.29 6.26
C CYS A 156 1.33 8.68 5.25
N LEU A 157 1.63 7.45 4.80
CA LEU A 157 0.84 6.78 3.78
C LEU A 157 -0.54 6.39 4.33
N ARG A 158 -0.60 5.85 5.56
CA ARG A 158 -1.87 5.51 6.20
C ARG A 158 -2.78 6.73 6.34
N GLN A 159 -2.27 7.83 6.90
CA GLN A 159 -3.05 9.05 7.08
C GLN A 159 -3.57 9.59 5.73
N TRP A 160 -2.76 9.50 4.67
CA TRP A 160 -3.19 9.91 3.34
C TRP A 160 -4.31 9.02 2.79
N LEU A 161 -4.19 7.70 2.93
CA LEU A 161 -5.19 6.72 2.49
C LEU A 161 -6.52 6.92 3.24
N GLU A 162 -6.46 7.10 4.56
CA GLU A 162 -7.61 7.39 5.41
C GLU A 162 -8.33 8.67 4.98
N LYS A 163 -7.58 9.76 4.75
CA LYS A 163 -8.15 11.03 4.22
C LYS A 163 -8.79 10.86 2.85
N SER A 164 -8.15 10.08 1.97
CA SER A 164 -8.64 9.80 0.62
C SER A 164 -9.94 9.01 0.65
N LEU A 165 -10.00 7.94 1.45
CA LEU A 165 -11.20 7.13 1.66
C LEU A 165 -12.31 7.96 2.29
N HIS A 166 -12.03 8.68 3.38
CA HIS A 166 -13.00 9.53 4.06
C HIS A 166 -13.61 10.58 3.13
N LYS A 167 -12.81 11.20 2.25
CA LYS A 167 -13.32 12.13 1.23
C LYS A 167 -14.34 11.48 0.29
N LYS A 168 -14.15 10.21 -0.06
CA LYS A 168 -15.11 9.47 -0.89
C LYS A 168 -16.35 9.07 -0.09
N LEU A 169 -16.18 8.57 1.14
CA LEU A 169 -17.28 8.22 2.02
C LEU A 169 -18.20 9.41 2.30
N ARG A 170 -17.64 10.62 2.43
CA ARG A 170 -18.42 11.86 2.60
C ARG A 170 -19.45 12.11 1.48
N LYS A 171 -19.27 11.52 0.29
CA LYS A 171 -20.25 11.60 -0.80
C LYS A 171 -21.51 10.79 -0.49
N LEU A 172 -21.40 9.70 0.27
CA LEU A 172 -22.52 8.85 0.68
C LEU A 172 -23.51 9.58 1.58
N LYS A 173 -23.06 10.54 2.39
CA LYS A 173 -23.93 11.36 3.25
C LYS A 173 -25.02 12.14 2.48
N ARG A 174 -24.82 12.36 1.18
CA ARG A 174 -25.79 13.07 0.33
C ARG A 174 -26.96 12.19 -0.10
N TYR A 175 -26.84 10.87 0.04
CA TYR A 175 -27.91 9.95 -0.30
C TYR A 175 -28.96 10.00 0.81
N ARG A 176 -30.24 9.96 0.41
CA ARG A 176 -31.37 10.05 1.36
C ARG A 176 -31.73 8.70 1.99
N HIS A 177 -31.17 7.62 1.47
CA HIS A 177 -31.56 6.25 1.82
C HIS A 177 -30.56 5.65 2.81
N HIS A 178 -30.71 6.02 4.08
CA HIS A 178 -30.02 5.40 5.22
C HIS A 178 -31.02 4.64 6.11
N THR A 179 -32.02 4.01 5.50
CA THR A 179 -33.10 3.32 6.21
C THR A 179 -32.68 1.96 6.75
N GLU A 180 -31.64 1.35 6.18
CA GLU A 180 -31.17 -0.01 6.51
C GLU A 180 -29.83 -0.04 7.26
N HIS A 181 -29.22 1.13 7.49
CA HIS A 181 -27.95 1.27 8.20
C HIS A 181 -27.82 2.67 8.78
N ASP A 182 -27.07 2.79 9.88
CA ASP A 182 -26.79 4.09 10.48
C ASP A 182 -25.83 4.91 9.63
N LEU A 183 -25.95 6.24 9.68
CA LEU A 183 -25.04 7.14 8.97
C LEU A 183 -23.57 6.85 9.31
N ASP A 184 -23.28 6.51 10.55
CA ASP A 184 -21.92 6.25 11.02
C ASP A 184 -21.30 4.97 10.38
N GLU A 185 -22.12 3.97 10.04
CA GLU A 185 -21.65 2.74 9.38
C GLU A 185 -21.08 3.02 7.99
N CYS A 186 -21.67 3.95 7.24
CA CYS A 186 -21.21 4.31 5.89
C CYS A 186 -20.19 5.47 5.86
N GLN A 187 -19.89 6.09 7.01
CA GLN A 187 -18.94 7.21 7.12
C GLN A 187 -17.65 6.85 7.86
N SER A 188 -17.66 5.78 8.66
CA SER A 188 -16.51 5.32 9.43
C SER A 188 -15.43 4.71 8.54
N ILE A 189 -14.17 4.97 8.89
CA ILE A 189 -13.03 4.30 8.28
C ILE A 189 -12.89 2.93 8.95
N PRO A 190 -12.94 1.83 8.19
CA PRO A 190 -12.89 0.50 8.77
C PRO A 190 -11.50 0.23 9.35
N ILE A 191 -11.44 -0.23 10.60
CA ILE A 191 -10.20 -0.64 11.28
C ILE A 191 -10.07 -2.17 11.40
N SER A 192 -11.08 -2.92 10.96
CA SER A 192 -11.11 -4.38 10.99
C SER A 192 -11.80 -4.95 9.75
N GLU A 193 -11.56 -6.23 9.44
CA GLU A 193 -12.24 -6.94 8.34
C GLU A 193 -13.77 -6.92 8.49
N PHE A 194 -14.29 -7.04 9.71
CA PHE A 194 -15.74 -6.97 9.98
C PHE A 194 -16.32 -5.59 9.63
N GLN A 195 -15.68 -4.51 10.06
CA GLN A 195 -16.13 -3.16 9.72
C GLN A 195 -16.01 -2.89 8.22
N GLN A 196 -14.97 -3.43 7.57
CA GLN A 196 -14.82 -3.31 6.13
C GLN A 196 -15.95 -4.03 5.39
N MET A 197 -16.32 -5.23 5.81
CA MET A 197 -17.49 -5.96 5.29
C MET A 197 -18.76 -5.14 5.43
N ARG A 198 -19.00 -4.57 6.62
CA ARG A 198 -20.19 -3.75 6.87
C ARG A 198 -20.23 -2.51 5.97
N LEU A 199 -19.09 -1.85 5.80
CA LEU A 199 -18.97 -0.69 4.91
C LEU A 199 -19.24 -1.07 3.44
N ILE A 200 -18.76 -2.23 2.99
CA ILE A 200 -19.03 -2.74 1.64
C ILE A 200 -20.54 -2.92 1.42
N GLU A 201 -21.24 -3.59 2.35
CA GLU A 201 -22.69 -3.76 2.29
C GLU A 201 -23.41 -2.40 2.21
N CYS A 202 -22.97 -1.41 3.00
CA CYS A 202 -23.53 -0.06 2.95
C CYS A 202 -23.30 0.60 1.58
N ILE A 203 -22.10 0.49 1.00
CA ILE A 203 -21.80 1.06 -0.33
C ILE A 203 -22.68 0.42 -1.41
N GLU A 204 -22.86 -0.90 -1.37
CA GLU A 204 -23.71 -1.64 -2.31
C GLU A 204 -25.19 -1.29 -2.14
N PHE A 205 -25.63 -1.04 -0.91
CA PHE A 205 -26.98 -0.54 -0.63
C PHE A 205 -27.25 0.79 -1.37
N HIS A 206 -26.26 1.68 -1.41
CA HIS A 206 -26.29 2.93 -2.18
C HIS A 206 -26.11 2.74 -3.70
N LYS A 207 -26.11 1.49 -4.20
CA LYS A 207 -25.92 1.12 -5.62
C LYS A 207 -24.61 1.61 -6.22
N LEU A 208 -23.56 1.69 -5.39
CA LEU A 208 -22.23 2.07 -5.81
C LEU A 208 -21.29 0.86 -5.78
N LYS A 209 -20.21 0.91 -6.56
CA LYS A 209 -19.21 -0.16 -6.58
C LYS A 209 -18.18 0.04 -5.47
N PRO A 210 -17.98 -0.95 -4.57
CA PRO A 210 -16.95 -0.87 -3.53
C PRO A 210 -15.54 -0.63 -4.08
N SER A 211 -15.22 -1.18 -5.25
CA SER A 211 -13.92 -1.00 -5.94
C SER A 211 -13.52 0.47 -6.10
N ASP A 212 -14.49 1.36 -6.32
CA ASP A 212 -14.24 2.78 -6.58
C ASP A 212 -13.86 3.54 -5.30
N PHE A 213 -14.30 3.04 -4.14
CA PHE A 213 -13.95 3.59 -2.84
C PHE A 213 -12.53 3.20 -2.42
N PHE A 214 -12.15 1.94 -2.65
CA PHE A 214 -10.84 1.39 -2.27
C PHE A 214 -9.77 1.48 -3.38
N LYS A 215 -9.96 2.34 -4.38
CA LYS A 215 -8.96 2.69 -5.41
C LYS A 215 -8.27 4.01 -5.08
N TYR A 216 -6.96 4.02 -4.96
CA TYR A 216 -6.19 5.19 -4.56
C TYR A 216 -5.33 5.74 -5.69
N GLU A 217 -4.72 6.90 -5.49
CA GLU A 217 -3.75 7.52 -6.41
C GLU A 217 -2.44 7.78 -5.67
N CYS A 218 -1.30 7.66 -6.33
CA CYS A 218 -0.03 7.98 -5.70
C CYS A 218 -0.01 9.44 -5.16
N PRO A 219 0.35 9.68 -3.89
CA PRO A 219 0.41 11.03 -3.31
C PRO A 219 1.38 11.98 -4.02
N ARG A 220 2.36 11.45 -4.76
CA ARG A 220 3.31 12.26 -5.54
C ARG A 220 2.57 12.96 -6.67
N SER A 221 2.55 14.29 -6.62
CA SER A 221 1.79 15.18 -7.53
C SER A 221 2.02 14.91 -9.03
N LYS A 222 3.25 14.53 -9.41
CA LYS A 222 3.63 14.19 -10.79
C LYS A 222 3.32 12.75 -11.20
N CYS A 223 3.13 11.84 -10.24
CA CYS A 223 2.91 10.42 -10.54
C CYS A 223 1.41 10.12 -10.70
N ARG A 224 0.61 10.39 -9.67
CA ARG A 224 -0.85 10.12 -9.60
C ARG A 224 -1.30 8.74 -10.11
N ARG A 225 -0.40 7.77 -10.28
CA ARG A 225 -0.75 6.43 -10.75
C ARG A 225 -1.75 5.81 -9.80
N SER A 226 -2.86 5.32 -10.33
CA SER A 226 -3.89 4.67 -9.51
C SER A 226 -3.42 3.30 -9.03
N PHE A 227 -3.80 2.92 -7.82
CA PHE A 227 -3.50 1.61 -7.24
C PHE A 227 -4.62 1.13 -6.32
N CYS A 228 -4.80 -0.19 -6.24
CA CYS A 228 -5.78 -0.83 -5.34
C CYS A 228 -5.16 -2.01 -4.57
N THR A 229 -3.83 -2.13 -4.60
CA THR A 229 -3.06 -3.15 -3.89
C THR A 229 -2.47 -2.57 -2.61
N VAL A 230 -2.34 -3.42 -1.59
CA VAL A 230 -1.74 -3.04 -0.30
C VAL A 230 -0.26 -2.66 -0.54
N PRO A 231 0.21 -1.51 -0.02
CA PRO A 231 1.62 -1.14 -0.09
C PRO A 231 2.52 -2.20 0.54
N THR A 232 3.62 -2.53 -0.13
CA THR A 232 4.56 -3.56 0.34
C THR A 232 5.67 -2.92 1.14
N ARG A 233 6.04 -3.52 2.28
CA ARG A 233 7.23 -3.09 3.03
C ARG A 233 8.49 -3.42 2.21
N ASN A 234 9.36 -2.44 1.99
CA ASN A 234 10.63 -2.67 1.33
C ASN A 234 11.70 -3.02 2.38
N ILE A 235 11.79 -4.31 2.73
CA ILE A 235 12.68 -4.81 3.79
C ILE A 235 14.15 -4.55 3.44
N ALA A 236 14.54 -4.82 2.20
CA ALA A 236 15.92 -4.65 1.74
C ALA A 236 16.40 -3.19 1.87
N LEU A 237 15.57 -2.23 1.46
CA LEU A 237 15.90 -0.82 1.63
C LEU A 237 15.92 -0.39 3.10
N GLY A 238 14.99 -0.90 3.91
CA GLY A 238 14.97 -0.63 5.35
C GLY A 238 16.27 -1.09 6.03
N SER A 239 16.70 -2.32 5.77
CA SER A 239 17.97 -2.85 6.30
C SER A 239 19.18 -2.05 5.81
N LEU A 240 19.23 -1.70 4.52
CA LEU A 240 20.31 -0.88 3.97
C LEU A 240 20.38 0.51 4.63
N LEU A 241 19.23 1.16 4.86
CA LEU A 241 19.18 2.46 5.53
C LEU A 241 19.68 2.37 6.97
N GLU A 242 19.29 1.32 7.69
CA GLU A 242 19.72 1.07 9.06
C GLU A 242 21.23 0.80 9.17
N ASP A 243 21.77 -0.02 8.26
CA ASP A 243 23.20 -0.37 8.21
C ASP A 243 24.05 0.87 7.91
N VAL A 244 23.67 1.66 6.90
CA VAL A 244 24.41 2.89 6.57
C VAL A 244 24.30 3.92 7.68
N GLN A 245 23.12 4.09 8.28
CA GLN A 245 22.98 5.01 9.41
C GLN A 245 23.86 4.59 10.59
N SER A 246 23.91 3.30 10.90
CA SER A 246 24.77 2.74 11.95
C SER A 246 26.25 2.95 11.66
N ALA A 247 26.67 2.77 10.40
CA ALA A 247 28.04 3.01 9.98
C ALA A 247 28.44 4.49 10.07
N VAL A 248 27.55 5.41 9.68
CA VAL A 248 27.83 6.85 9.67
C VAL A 248 27.80 7.46 11.08
N GLN A 249 26.86 7.06 11.94
CA GLN A 249 26.65 7.70 13.24
C GLN A 249 27.52 7.12 14.35
N GLY A 250 28.28 6.05 14.09
CA GLY A 250 29.15 5.40 15.08
C GLY A 250 28.42 4.82 16.30
N ARG A 251 27.09 4.90 16.32
CA ARG A 251 26.21 4.31 17.32
C ARG A 251 25.19 3.47 16.59
N LYS A 252 25.12 2.18 16.97
CA LYS A 252 23.94 1.36 16.68
C LYS A 252 22.75 2.01 17.36
N VAL A 253 21.95 2.74 16.59
CA VAL A 253 20.58 3.03 17.01
C VAL A 253 19.92 1.66 17.05
N GLN A 254 19.59 1.17 18.25
CA GLN A 254 18.75 -0.02 18.35
C GLN A 254 17.41 0.34 17.68
N SER A 255 17.26 -0.06 16.42
CA SER A 255 15.98 -0.11 15.75
C SER A 255 15.09 -0.95 16.65
N SER A 256 14.12 -0.32 17.30
CA SER A 256 13.07 -1.05 17.98
C SER A 256 12.32 -1.80 16.89
N VAL A 257 12.70 -3.07 16.68
CA VAL A 257 12.02 -3.96 15.75
C VAL A 257 10.53 -3.85 16.09
N PRO A 258 9.69 -3.40 15.15
CA PRO A 258 8.26 -3.29 15.39
C PRO A 258 7.78 -4.65 15.90
N ASN A 259 7.22 -4.67 17.12
CA ASN A 259 6.82 -5.91 17.77
C ASN A 259 5.95 -6.70 16.77
N PRO A 260 6.38 -7.91 16.34
CA PRO A 260 5.65 -8.70 15.34
C PRO A 260 4.25 -9.10 15.84
N ASN A 261 3.99 -8.96 17.14
CA ASN A 261 2.69 -9.18 17.76
C ASN A 261 1.81 -7.92 17.81
N GLN A 262 2.14 -6.81 17.13
CA GLN A 262 1.15 -5.75 16.92
C GLN A 262 0.07 -6.30 15.98
N PRO A 263 -1.15 -6.57 16.48
CA PRO A 263 -2.16 -7.35 15.76
C PRO A 263 -2.77 -6.59 14.57
N ASN A 264 -2.40 -5.32 14.37
CA ASN A 264 -3.00 -4.47 13.36
C ASN A 264 -2.05 -4.35 12.18
N LEU A 265 -2.41 -4.95 11.05
CA LEU A 265 -1.72 -4.69 9.79
C LEU A 265 -1.81 -3.17 9.51
N PRO A 266 -0.72 -2.52 9.08
CA PRO A 266 -0.64 -1.05 9.01
C PRO A 266 -1.66 -0.41 8.07
N PHE A 267 -2.27 -1.19 7.18
CA PHE A 267 -3.29 -0.75 6.23
C PHE A 267 -4.56 -1.60 6.27
N GLU A 268 -4.82 -2.28 7.38
CA GLU A 268 -6.04 -3.06 7.56
C GLU A 268 -7.30 -2.21 7.34
N GLY A 269 -8.31 -2.79 6.69
CA GLY A 269 -9.57 -2.11 6.34
C GLY A 269 -9.47 -1.13 5.16
N LEU A 270 -8.27 -0.66 4.80
CA LEU A 270 -8.10 0.34 3.73
C LEU A 270 -8.06 -0.26 2.32
N PHE A 271 -7.97 -1.58 2.18
CA PHE A 271 -7.91 -2.26 0.87
C PHE A 271 -8.83 -3.48 0.84
N LEU A 272 -9.52 -3.70 -0.28
CA LEU A 272 -10.33 -4.92 -0.47
C LEU A 272 -9.43 -6.16 -0.42
N THR A 273 -9.60 -6.99 0.61
CA THR A 273 -8.86 -8.25 0.73
C THR A 273 -9.31 -9.24 -0.36
N THR A 274 -8.47 -10.22 -0.68
CA THR A 274 -8.81 -11.26 -1.67
C THR A 274 -10.09 -12.01 -1.29
N LYS A 275 -10.31 -12.26 0.00
CA LYS A 275 -11.54 -12.88 0.52
C LYS A 275 -12.77 -12.04 0.20
N LEU A 276 -12.68 -10.73 0.38
CA LEU A 276 -13.80 -9.82 0.10
C LEU A 276 -14.01 -9.64 -1.39
N ARG A 277 -12.94 -9.58 -2.19
CA ARG A 277 -13.04 -9.54 -3.66
C ARG A 277 -13.75 -10.79 -4.20
N ALA A 278 -13.46 -11.97 -3.67
CA ALA A 278 -14.11 -13.20 -4.09
C ALA A 278 -15.63 -13.18 -3.84
N ARG A 279 -16.09 -12.48 -2.78
CA ARG A 279 -17.53 -12.28 -2.53
C ARG A 279 -18.18 -11.26 -3.46
N LEU A 280 -17.42 -10.28 -3.94
CA LEU A 280 -17.88 -9.26 -4.88
C LEU A 280 -17.94 -9.79 -6.32
N LEU A 281 -17.26 -10.89 -6.63
CA LEU A 281 -17.42 -11.56 -7.91
C LEU A 281 -18.77 -12.28 -7.91
N PRO A 282 -19.64 -12.04 -8.90
CA PRO A 282 -20.85 -12.82 -9.04
C PRO A 282 -20.45 -14.29 -9.17
N ILE A 283 -21.04 -15.14 -8.32
CA ILE A 283 -20.97 -16.59 -8.48
C ILE A 283 -21.58 -16.85 -9.86
N MET A 284 -20.73 -17.15 -10.84
CA MET A 284 -21.13 -17.48 -12.21
C MET A 284 -21.88 -18.81 -12.24
#